data_AF-A0A140CYD7-F1
#
_entry.id   AF-A0A140CYD7-F1
#
_cell.length_a   1.000
_cell.length_b   1.000
_cell.length_c   1.000
_cell.angle_alpha   90.00
_cell.angle_beta   90.00
_cell.angle_gamma   90.00
#
_symmetry.space_group_name_H-M   'P 1'
#
loop_
_entity.id
_entity.type
_entity.pdbx_description
1 polymer ?
#
loop_
_entity_poly.entity_id
_entity_poly.type
_entity_poly.pdbx_seq_one_letter_code
_entity_poly.pdbx_strand_id
1 'polypeptide(L)'
;GPCAMYRRSALLLLLDQYETQFFRGKPSDFGEDRHLTILMLTAGYRTVYVHDAIAATVVPDRLGAYLRQQLRWARSTYRDTLLSLRLLPRLDRYLTLDVIGHNLGSLFLGLSLLAGLAQLALTATVPWWTALIIASSTMIRCSVASVRARQVRFLGFSLHTPINLFLLLPLKVYALCTLSNS
;
A
#
# COMPACT_ATOMS: atom_id res chain seq x y z
N GLY A 1 8.73 -2.25 8.12
CA GLY A 1 9.12 -3.24 7.12
C GLY A 1 10.11 -4.20 7.74
N PRO A 2 10.64 -5.17 6.98
CA PRO A 2 11.59 -6.15 7.50
C PRO A 2 12.92 -5.52 7.94
N CYS A 3 13.23 -4.30 7.50
CA CYS A 3 14.41 -3.56 7.93
C CYS A 3 14.13 -2.06 7.95
N ALA A 4 14.06 -1.51 9.17
CA ALA A 4 14.03 -0.08 9.44
C ALA A 4 14.91 0.19 10.67
N MET A 5 15.65 1.28 10.64
CA MET A 5 16.53 1.67 11.75
C MET A 5 16.23 3.10 12.16
N TYR A 6 16.12 3.32 13.46
CA TYR A 6 15.80 4.62 14.04
C TYR A 6 16.90 5.04 14.99
N ARG A 7 17.26 6.33 14.97
CA ARG A 7 18.18 6.89 15.96
C ARG A 7 17.52 6.79 17.34
N ARG A 8 18.13 6.07 18.27
CA ARG A 8 17.61 5.85 19.63
C ARG A 8 17.19 7.15 20.31
N SER A 9 18.02 8.20 20.24
CA SER A 9 17.72 9.49 20.86
C SER A 9 16.46 10.16 20.30
N ALA A 10 16.18 10.00 19.01
CA ALA A 10 14.95 10.52 18.39
C ALA A 10 13.74 9.64 18.75
N LEU A 11 13.93 8.32 18.79
CA LEU A 11 12.87 7.37 19.13
C LEU A 11 12.36 7.54 20.56
N LEU A 12 13.26 7.71 21.53
CA LEU A 12 12.89 7.88 22.93
C LEU A 12 12.02 9.12 23.17
N LEU A 13 12.19 10.18 22.38
CA LEU A 13 11.37 11.40 22.48
C LEU A 13 9.93 11.20 21.97
N LEU A 14 9.69 10.16 21.18
CA LEU A 14 8.40 9.88 20.54
C LEU A 14 7.76 8.59 21.07
N LEU A 15 8.43 7.88 21.99
CA LEU A 15 8.01 6.55 22.43
C LEU A 15 6.66 6.61 23.16
N ASP A 16 6.48 7.59 24.05
CA ASP A 16 5.20 7.78 24.77
C ASP A 16 4.03 8.05 23.80
N GLN A 17 4.25 8.90 22.78
CA GLN A 17 3.26 9.17 21.75
C GLN A 17 2.97 7.95 20.86
N TYR A 18 3.98 7.13 20.62
CA TYR A 18 3.85 5.88 19.87
C TYR A 18 3.06 4.83 20.66
N GLU A 19 3.30 4.72 21.97
CA GLU A 19 2.66 3.74 22.84
C GLU A 19 1.22 4.09 23.21
N THR A 20 0.91 5.39 23.37
CA THR A 20 -0.43 5.88 23.75
C THR A 20 -1.34 6.14 22.56
N GLN A 21 -1.03 5.59 21.38
CA GLN A 21 -1.76 5.87 20.17
C GLN A 21 -3.20 5.31 20.22
N PHE A 22 -4.17 6.18 19.95
CA PHE A 22 -5.56 5.79 19.71
C PHE A 22 -5.93 5.95 18.23
N PHE A 23 -6.62 4.94 17.68
CA PHE A 23 -7.33 5.06 16.41
C PHE A 23 -8.82 4.83 16.63
N ARG A 24 -9.64 5.85 16.33
CA ARG A 24 -11.11 5.83 16.53
C ARG A 24 -11.50 5.40 17.96
N GLY A 25 -10.75 5.86 18.96
CA GLY A 25 -11.02 5.58 20.38
C GLY A 25 -10.56 4.22 20.89
N LYS A 26 -9.89 3.40 20.07
CA LYS A 26 -9.25 2.14 20.50
C LYS A 26 -7.72 2.27 20.50
N PRO A 27 -7.01 1.63 21.44
CA PRO A 27 -5.56 1.51 21.38
C PRO A 27 -5.15 0.90 20.03
N SER A 28 -4.18 1.50 19.38
CA SER A 28 -3.62 1.00 18.12
C SER A 28 -2.65 -0.15 18.42
N ASP A 29 -2.76 -1.27 17.70
CA ASP A 29 -1.80 -2.37 17.84
C ASP A 29 -0.36 -1.88 17.61
N PHE A 30 0.51 -2.22 18.57
CA PHE A 30 1.94 -1.94 18.54
C PHE A 30 2.59 -2.64 17.33
N GLY A 31 3.48 -1.93 16.60
CA GLY A 31 4.32 -2.55 15.57
C GLY A 31 4.10 -2.12 14.11
N GLU A 32 3.44 -0.99 13.86
CA GLU A 32 3.36 -0.44 12.50
C GLU A 32 4.50 0.56 12.24
N ASP A 33 5.54 0.10 11.53
CA ASP A 33 6.73 0.90 11.19
C ASP A 33 6.39 2.17 10.40
N ARG A 34 5.32 2.11 9.60
CA ARG A 34 4.83 3.25 8.84
C ARG A 34 4.32 4.35 9.78
N HIS A 35 3.59 3.99 10.83
CA HIS A 35 3.13 4.95 11.82
C HIS A 35 4.30 5.62 12.56
N LEU A 36 5.27 4.83 13.01
CA LEU A 36 6.47 5.38 13.65
C LEU A 36 7.23 6.34 12.73
N THR A 37 7.29 6.01 11.43
CA THR A 37 7.89 6.89 10.41
C THR A 37 7.10 8.19 10.26
N ILE A 38 5.76 8.14 10.28
CA ILE A 38 4.92 9.34 10.26
C ILE A 38 5.18 10.22 11.49
N LEU A 39 5.30 9.64 12.68
CA LEU A 39 5.63 10.39 13.90
C LEU A 39 7.00 11.08 13.78
N MET A 40 8.02 10.34 13.33
CA MET A 40 9.36 10.87 13.11
C MET A 40 9.36 12.05 12.14
N LEU A 41 8.68 11.92 11.00
CA LEU A 41 8.55 12.99 10.01
C LEU A 41 7.75 14.17 10.55
N THR A 42 6.70 13.91 11.35
CA THR A 42 5.89 14.96 11.97
C THR A 42 6.71 15.77 12.99
N ALA A 43 7.62 15.11 13.70
CA ALA A 43 8.57 15.73 14.62
C ALA A 43 9.74 16.45 13.91
N GLY A 44 9.77 16.47 12.57
CA GLY A 44 10.77 17.19 11.78
C GLY A 44 12.04 16.39 11.48
N TYR A 45 12.09 15.10 11.81
CA TYR A 45 13.19 14.23 11.41
C TYR A 45 13.11 13.87 9.92
N ARG A 46 14.22 13.36 9.39
CA ARG A 46 14.35 12.96 7.97
C ARG A 46 14.47 11.45 7.86
N THR A 47 13.98 10.91 6.75
CA THR A 47 14.14 9.52 6.36
C THR A 47 15.08 9.41 5.18
N VAL A 48 15.88 8.35 5.14
CA VAL A 48 16.80 8.06 4.04
C VAL A 48 16.59 6.60 3.62
N TYR A 49 16.51 6.38 2.31
CA TYR A 49 16.48 5.04 1.73
C TYR A 49 17.91 4.60 1.42
N VAL A 50 18.32 3.44 1.94
CA VAL A 50 19.63 2.85 1.71
C VAL A 50 19.46 1.66 0.77
N HIS A 51 19.80 1.85 -0.50
CA HIS A 51 19.60 0.84 -1.54
C HIS A 51 20.44 -0.44 -1.36
N ASP A 52 21.61 -0.32 -0.70
CA ASP A 52 22.51 -1.45 -0.41
C ASP A 52 22.07 -2.28 0.81
N ALA A 53 21.07 -1.83 1.57
CA ALA A 53 20.60 -2.55 2.74
C ALA A 53 19.72 -3.73 2.31
N ILE A 54 20.19 -4.95 2.56
CA ILE A 54 19.51 -6.19 2.19
C ILE A 54 18.92 -6.84 3.45
N ALA A 55 17.64 -7.19 3.40
CA ALA A 55 16.96 -7.91 4.47
C ALA A 55 16.18 -9.10 3.90
N ALA A 56 16.42 -10.29 4.45
CA ALA A 56 15.63 -11.46 4.17
C ALA A 56 14.40 -11.47 5.09
N THR A 57 13.23 -11.81 4.55
CA THR A 57 12.00 -11.91 5.33
C THR A 57 11.30 -13.23 5.03
N VAL A 58 10.58 -13.74 6.02
CA VAL A 58 9.74 -14.93 5.85
C VAL A 58 8.46 -14.51 5.16
N VAL A 59 8.15 -15.17 4.04
CA VAL A 59 6.90 -14.99 3.31
C VAL A 59 5.97 -16.14 3.66
N PRO A 60 4.67 -15.89 3.92
CA PRO A 60 3.72 -16.97 4.13
C PRO A 60 3.67 -17.93 2.94
N ASP A 61 3.75 -19.23 3.24
CA ASP A 61 3.68 -20.34 2.29
C ASP A 61 2.23 -20.77 2.00
N ARG A 62 1.29 -20.40 2.87
CA ARG A 62 -0.14 -20.73 2.77
C ARG A 62 -0.99 -19.51 2.46
N LEU A 63 -1.96 -19.68 1.55
CA LEU A 63 -2.88 -18.62 1.13
C LEU A 63 -3.63 -17.97 2.30
N GLY A 64 -4.11 -18.75 3.26
CA GLY A 64 -4.83 -18.21 4.42
C GLY A 64 -3.96 -17.31 5.31
N ALA A 65 -2.69 -17.67 5.51
CA ALA A 65 -1.74 -16.84 6.25
C ALA A 65 -1.38 -15.57 5.46
N TYR A 66 -1.18 -15.70 4.14
CA TYR A 66 -0.97 -14.58 3.23
C TYR A 66 -2.13 -13.58 3.27
N LEU A 67 -3.38 -14.03 3.18
CA LEU A 67 -4.55 -13.15 3.20
C LEU A 67 -4.73 -12.42 4.53
N ARG A 68 -4.49 -13.09 5.66
CA ARG A 68 -4.51 -12.42 6.98
C ARG A 68 -3.44 -11.34 7.09
N GLN A 69 -2.26 -11.59 6.54
CA GLN A 69 -1.18 -10.60 6.48
C GLN A 69 -1.56 -9.41 5.59
N GLN A 70 -2.07 -9.66 4.38
CA GLN A 70 -2.53 -8.60 3.48
C GLN A 70 -3.68 -7.79 4.08
N LEU A 71 -4.59 -8.43 4.83
CA LEU A 71 -5.68 -7.76 5.52
C LEU A 71 -5.17 -6.79 6.59
N ARG A 72 -4.23 -7.22 7.44
CA ARG A 72 -3.58 -6.33 8.41
C ARG A 72 -2.89 -5.16 7.72
N TRP A 73 -2.11 -5.43 6.68
CA TRP A 73 -1.41 -4.40 5.91
C TRP A 73 -2.37 -3.40 5.26
N ALA A 74 -3.48 -3.85 4.70
CA ALA A 74 -4.49 -2.98 4.11
C ALA A 74 -5.12 -2.07 5.17
N ARG A 75 -5.51 -2.62 6.34
CA ARG A 75 -6.08 -1.83 7.44
C ARG A 75 -5.12 -0.76 7.94
N SER A 76 -3.86 -1.14 8.20
CA SER A 76 -2.82 -0.19 8.60
C SER A 76 -2.59 0.88 7.53
N THR A 77 -2.49 0.49 6.25
CA THR A 77 -2.29 1.43 5.15
C THR A 77 -3.39 2.48 5.08
N TYR A 78 -4.66 2.10 5.24
CA TYR A 78 -5.77 3.06 5.24
C TYR A 78 -5.69 4.03 6.42
N ARG A 79 -5.46 3.51 7.63
CA ARG A 79 -5.29 4.34 8.83
C ARG A 79 -4.14 5.33 8.68
N ASP A 80 -2.98 4.82 8.31
CA ASP A 80 -1.75 5.61 8.24
C ASP A 80 -1.80 6.60 7.08
N THR A 81 -2.46 6.25 5.97
CA THR A 81 -2.70 7.19 4.87
C THR A 81 -3.53 8.37 5.36
N LEU A 82 -4.64 8.12 6.09
CA LEU A 82 -5.48 9.17 6.67
C LEU A 82 -4.70 10.09 7.63
N LEU A 83 -3.87 9.50 8.49
CA LEU A 83 -2.99 10.26 9.40
C LEU A 83 -1.95 11.09 8.63
N SER A 84 -1.35 10.49 7.60
CA SER A 84 -0.31 11.13 6.78
C SER A 84 -0.84 12.28 5.90
N LEU A 85 -2.16 12.39 5.67
CA LEU A 85 -2.72 13.48 4.84
C LEU A 85 -2.31 14.87 5.33
N ARG A 86 -2.24 15.06 6.66
CA ARG A 86 -1.82 16.34 7.27
C ARG A 86 -0.31 16.61 7.09
N LEU A 87 0.46 15.55 6.87
CA LEU A 87 1.90 15.60 6.66
C LEU A 87 2.26 15.85 5.18
N LEU A 88 1.40 15.47 4.22
CA LEU A 88 1.67 15.57 2.79
C LEU A 88 2.23 16.93 2.31
N PRO A 89 1.70 18.10 2.76
CA PRO A 89 2.25 19.39 2.33
C PRO A 89 3.68 19.66 2.81
N ARG A 90 4.14 18.94 3.84
CA ARG A 90 5.48 19.05 4.43
C ARG A 90 6.47 18.05 3.83
N LEU A 91 6.00 17.09 3.04
CA LEU A 91 6.86 16.11 2.37
C LEU A 91 7.40 16.68 1.06
N ASP A 92 8.45 16.03 0.56
CA ASP A 92 8.97 16.32 -0.77
C ASP A 92 7.89 16.13 -1.85
N ARG A 93 7.90 16.99 -2.88
CA ARG A 93 6.89 17.00 -3.94
C ARG A 93 6.77 15.66 -4.64
N TYR A 94 7.89 14.96 -4.85
CA TYR A 94 7.89 13.65 -5.48
C TYR A 94 7.16 12.62 -4.62
N LEU A 95 7.43 12.60 -3.31
CA LEU A 95 6.75 11.69 -2.37
C LEU A 95 5.25 11.98 -2.30
N THR A 96 4.86 13.24 -2.29
CA THR A 96 3.44 13.62 -2.29
C THR A 96 2.73 13.16 -3.56
N LEU A 97 3.36 13.35 -4.73
CA LEU A 97 2.83 12.84 -6.00
C LEU A 97 2.74 11.31 -6.01
N ASP A 98 3.73 10.61 -5.48
CA ASP A 98 3.74 9.14 -5.40
C ASP A 98 2.60 8.62 -4.50
N VAL A 99 2.42 9.21 -3.32
CA VAL A 99 1.32 8.84 -2.40
C VAL A 99 -0.05 9.09 -3.04
N ILE A 100 -0.24 10.25 -3.68
CA ILE A 100 -1.50 10.57 -4.37
C ILE A 100 -1.72 9.59 -5.53
N GLY A 101 -0.70 9.38 -6.36
CA GLY A 101 -0.76 8.50 -7.53
C GLY A 101 -1.10 7.05 -7.15
N HIS A 102 -0.50 6.53 -6.08
CA HIS A 102 -0.77 5.17 -5.61
C HIS A 102 -2.23 5.00 -5.13
N ASN A 103 -2.74 5.96 -4.36
CA ASN A 103 -4.11 5.92 -3.85
C ASN A 103 -5.15 6.10 -4.96
N LEU A 104 -4.96 7.09 -5.85
CA LEU A 104 -5.83 7.29 -7.01
C LEU A 104 -5.79 6.11 -7.96
N GLY A 105 -4.60 5.53 -8.21
CA GLY A 105 -4.46 4.35 -9.04
C GLY A 105 -5.25 3.15 -8.52
N SER A 106 -5.22 2.91 -7.19
CA SER A 106 -6.02 1.85 -6.58
C SER A 106 -7.53 2.13 -6.67
N LEU A 107 -7.95 3.39 -6.54
CA LEU A 107 -9.35 3.80 -6.67
C LEU A 107 -9.85 3.61 -8.11
N PHE A 108 -9.12 4.12 -9.10
CA PHE A 108 -9.49 3.99 -10.51
C PHE A 108 -9.51 2.54 -10.98
N LEU A 109 -8.60 1.70 -10.48
CA LEU A 109 -8.65 0.27 -10.76
C LEU A 109 -9.94 -0.37 -10.23
N GLY A 110 -10.34 -0.02 -9.01
CA GLY A 110 -11.59 -0.51 -8.42
C GLY A 110 -12.83 -0.02 -9.17
N LEU A 111 -12.89 1.26 -9.52
CA LEU A 111 -13.97 1.82 -10.33
C LEU A 111 -14.05 1.18 -11.71
N SER A 112 -12.91 0.92 -12.35
CA SER A 112 -12.85 0.25 -13.66
C SER A 112 -13.39 -1.17 -13.59
N LEU A 113 -13.08 -1.91 -12.51
CA LEU A 113 -13.62 -3.24 -12.28
C LEU A 113 -15.14 -3.19 -12.10
N LEU A 114 -15.65 -2.29 -11.26
CA LEU A 114 -17.09 -2.12 -11.02
C LEU A 114 -17.83 -1.73 -12.31
N ALA A 115 -17.28 -0.80 -13.10
CA ALA A 115 -17.83 -0.41 -14.38
C ALA A 115 -17.85 -1.58 -15.38
N GLY A 116 -16.78 -2.38 -15.42
CA GLY A 116 -16.72 -3.58 -16.27
C GLY A 116 -17.75 -4.64 -15.88
N LEU A 117 -17.95 -4.87 -14.57
CA LEU A 117 -18.97 -5.79 -14.07
C LEU A 117 -20.39 -5.26 -14.36
N ALA A 118 -20.63 -3.96 -14.20
CA ALA A 118 -21.92 -3.34 -14.52
C ALA A 118 -22.24 -3.44 -16.01
N GLN A 119 -21.25 -3.21 -16.89
CA GLN A 119 -21.41 -3.39 -18.34
C GLN A 119 -21.81 -4.83 -18.66
N LEU A 120 -21.10 -5.81 -18.09
CA LEU A 120 -21.41 -7.23 -18.29
C LEU A 120 -22.81 -7.58 -17.80
N ALA A 121 -23.22 -7.09 -16.63
CA ALA A 121 -24.53 -7.37 -16.05
C ALA A 121 -25.69 -6.74 -16.83
N LEU A 122 -25.52 -5.50 -17.33
CA LEU A 122 -26.60 -4.76 -18.02
C LEU A 122 -26.71 -5.09 -19.49
N THR A 123 -25.60 -5.38 -20.17
CA THR A 123 -25.57 -5.54 -21.63
C THR A 123 -25.24 -6.96 -22.08
N ALA A 124 -24.90 -7.86 -21.14
CA ALA A 124 -24.36 -9.19 -21.44
C ALA A 124 -23.11 -9.20 -22.34
N THR A 125 -22.46 -8.04 -22.53
CA THR A 125 -21.23 -7.90 -23.32
C THR A 125 -20.01 -7.91 -22.41
N VAL A 126 -18.97 -8.63 -22.82
CA VAL A 126 -17.69 -8.65 -22.10
C VAL A 126 -17.04 -7.26 -22.21
N PRO A 127 -16.49 -6.68 -21.13
CA PRO A 127 -15.84 -5.36 -21.16
C PRO A 127 -14.39 -5.44 -21.67
N TRP A 128 -14.21 -5.81 -22.94
CA TRP A 128 -12.90 -6.04 -23.57
C TRP A 128 -12.00 -4.79 -23.56
N TRP A 129 -12.55 -3.60 -23.79
CA TRP A 129 -11.78 -2.35 -23.70
C TRP A 129 -11.18 -2.11 -22.32
N THR A 130 -11.98 -2.31 -21.26
CA THR A 130 -11.51 -2.16 -19.88
C THR A 130 -10.39 -3.14 -19.58
N ALA A 131 -10.54 -4.39 -20.01
CA ALA A 131 -9.51 -5.42 -19.85
C ALA A 131 -8.21 -5.04 -20.61
N LEU A 132 -8.31 -4.56 -21.85
CA LEU A 132 -7.17 -4.12 -22.67
C LEU A 132 -6.45 -2.92 -22.05
N ILE A 133 -7.17 -1.93 -21.54
CA ILE A 133 -6.58 -0.75 -20.88
C ILE A 133 -5.81 -1.16 -19.62
N ILE A 134 -6.41 -2.02 -18.78
CA ILE A 134 -5.73 -2.51 -17.58
C ILE A 134 -4.48 -3.32 -17.95
N ALA A 135 -4.60 -4.24 -18.90
CA ALA A 135 -3.49 -5.08 -19.36
C ALA A 135 -2.33 -4.24 -19.93
N SER A 136 -2.63 -3.28 -20.82
CA SER A 136 -1.64 -2.39 -21.42
C SER A 136 -0.96 -1.49 -20.37
N SER A 137 -1.73 -0.86 -19.47
CA SER A 137 -1.17 -0.03 -18.39
C SER A 137 -0.25 -0.82 -17.46
N THR A 138 -0.64 -2.06 -17.12
CA THR A 138 0.21 -2.96 -16.34
C THR A 138 1.48 -3.33 -17.10
N MET A 139 1.37 -3.67 -18.39
CA MET A 139 2.53 -4.05 -19.18
C MET A 139 3.51 -2.88 -19.35
N ILE A 140 3.02 -1.67 -19.59
CA ILE A 140 3.83 -0.45 -19.66
C ILE A 140 4.58 -0.24 -18.34
N ARG A 141 3.90 -0.30 -17.19
CA ARG A 141 4.54 -0.13 -15.88
C ARG A 141 5.62 -1.19 -15.61
N CYS A 142 5.32 -2.46 -15.91
CA CYS A 142 6.28 -3.54 -15.71
C CYS A 142 7.49 -3.42 -16.65
N SER A 143 7.29 -3.00 -17.89
CA SER A 143 8.35 -2.74 -18.86
C SER A 143 9.25 -1.58 -18.41
N VAL A 144 8.66 -0.46 -17.98
CA VAL A 144 9.42 0.68 -17.45
C VAL A 144 10.24 0.26 -16.22
N ALA A 145 9.63 -0.48 -15.30
CA ALA A 145 10.34 -1.00 -14.12
C ALA A 145 11.49 -1.94 -14.52
N SER A 146 11.26 -2.83 -15.48
CA SER A 146 12.28 -3.78 -15.97
C SER A 146 13.48 -3.07 -16.60
N VAL A 147 13.23 -2.05 -17.43
CA VAL A 147 14.29 -1.25 -18.08
C VAL A 147 15.06 -0.43 -17.03
N ARG A 148 14.35 0.23 -16.11
CA ARG A 148 14.98 1.07 -15.07
C ARG A 148 15.82 0.24 -14.10
N ALA A 149 15.34 -0.93 -13.70
CA ALA A 149 16.06 -1.83 -12.81
C ALA A 149 17.08 -2.72 -13.53
N ARG A 150 17.12 -2.69 -14.87
CA ARG A 150 17.94 -3.58 -15.72
C ARG A 150 17.74 -5.07 -15.41
N GLN A 151 16.52 -5.46 -15.07
CA GLN A 151 16.19 -6.84 -14.70
C GLN A 151 14.85 -7.27 -15.30
N VAL A 152 14.86 -8.37 -16.05
CA VAL A 152 13.65 -8.91 -16.71
C VAL A 152 12.62 -9.46 -15.73
N ARG A 153 13.04 -9.81 -14.51
CA ARG A 153 12.15 -10.35 -13.45
C ARG A 153 10.96 -9.43 -13.14
N PHE A 154 11.11 -8.12 -13.36
CA PHE A 154 10.03 -7.16 -13.10
C PHE A 154 8.84 -7.33 -14.06
N LEU A 155 9.04 -7.96 -15.22
CA LEU A 155 7.93 -8.32 -16.11
C LEU A 155 6.97 -9.33 -15.47
N GLY A 156 7.48 -10.20 -14.58
CA GLY A 156 6.66 -11.15 -13.82
C GLY A 156 5.62 -10.48 -12.93
N PHE A 157 5.82 -9.22 -12.52
CA PHE A 157 4.80 -8.46 -11.77
C PHE A 157 3.53 -8.20 -12.57
N SER A 158 3.53 -8.38 -13.89
CA SER A 158 2.29 -8.34 -14.68
C SER A 158 1.26 -9.36 -14.17
N LEU A 159 1.71 -10.55 -13.75
CA LEU A 159 0.88 -11.60 -13.15
C LEU A 159 0.30 -11.21 -11.78
N HIS A 160 0.85 -10.17 -11.14
CA HIS A 160 0.29 -9.64 -9.89
C HIS A 160 -1.02 -8.87 -10.13
N THR A 161 -1.26 -8.34 -11.33
CA THR A 161 -2.48 -7.57 -11.63
C THR A 161 -3.77 -8.39 -11.49
N PRO A 162 -3.90 -9.60 -12.06
CA PRO A 162 -5.09 -10.43 -11.84
C PRO A 162 -5.24 -10.82 -10.36
N ILE A 163 -4.15 -11.13 -9.65
CA ILE A 163 -4.19 -11.39 -8.20
C ILE A 163 -4.73 -10.16 -7.46
N ASN A 164 -4.27 -8.97 -7.80
CA ASN A 164 -4.73 -7.74 -7.17
C ASN A 164 -6.21 -7.47 -7.47
N LEU A 165 -6.67 -7.70 -8.70
CA LEU A 165 -8.07 -7.49 -9.10
C LEU A 165 -9.04 -8.45 -8.39
N PHE A 166 -8.76 -9.75 -8.42
CA PHE A 166 -9.71 -10.76 -7.98
C PHE A 166 -9.57 -11.15 -6.50
N LEU A 167 -8.38 -10.97 -5.92
CA LEU A 167 -8.11 -11.40 -4.55
C LEU A 167 -7.89 -10.21 -3.60
N LEU A 168 -6.97 -9.31 -3.93
CA LEU A 168 -6.56 -8.26 -3.00
C LEU A 168 -7.52 -7.06 -2.97
N LEU A 169 -8.16 -6.71 -4.09
CA LEU A 169 -9.10 -5.59 -4.13
C LEU A 169 -10.35 -5.86 -3.28
N PRO A 170 -11.03 -7.03 -3.37
CA PRO A 170 -12.12 -7.36 -2.46
C PRO A 170 -11.67 -7.38 -0.99
N LEU A 171 -10.47 -7.91 -0.73
CA LEU A 171 -9.88 -7.92 0.61
C LEU A 171 -9.66 -6.49 1.15
N LYS A 172 -9.18 -5.57 0.30
CA LYS A 172 -8.99 -4.16 0.62
C LYS A 172 -10.32 -3.46 0.90
N VAL A 173 -11.36 -3.72 0.12
CA VAL A 173 -12.71 -3.21 0.38
C VAL A 173 -13.22 -3.74 1.74
N TYR A 174 -13.07 -5.03 2.01
CA TYR A 174 -13.41 -5.61 3.31
C TYR A 174 -12.59 -5.00 4.46
N ALA A 175 -11.30 -4.75 4.25
CA ALA A 175 -10.43 -4.09 5.21
C ALA A 175 -10.93 -2.68 5.56
N LEU A 176 -11.35 -1.91 4.54
CA LEU A 176 -11.89 -0.55 4.69
C LEU A 176 -13.19 -0.55 5.52
N CYS A 177 -14.08 -1.51 5.28
CA CYS A 177 -15.32 -1.65 6.05
C CYS A 177 -15.08 -2.13 7.50
N THR A 178 -13.96 -2.81 7.77
CA THR A 178 -13.64 -3.41 9.07
C THR A 178 -12.50 -2.70 9.82
N LEU A 179 -12.24 -1.43 9.51
CA LEU A 179 -11.16 -0.65 10.14
C LEU A 179 -11.28 -0.51 11.67
N SER A 180 -12.46 -0.69 12.25
CA SER A 180 -12.69 -0.66 13.70
C SER A 180 -12.39 -1.99 14.40
N ASN A 181 -12.25 -3.07 13.64
CA ASN A 181 -11.91 -4.39 14.15
C ASN A 181 -10.38 -4.51 14.11
N SER A 182 -9.75 -3.80 15.06
CA SER A 182 -8.43 -4.19 15.57
C SER A 182 -8.63 -5.45 16.38
#